data_AF-A0A5P9EWS8-F1
#
_entry.id   AF-A0A5P9EWS8-F1
#
_cell.length_a   1.000
_cell.length_b   1.000
_cell.length_c   1.000
_cell.angle_alpha   90.00
_cell.angle_beta   90.00
_cell.angle_gamma   90.00
#
_symmetry.space_group_name_H-M   'P 1'
#
loop_
_entity.id
_entity.type
_entity.pdbx_description
1 polymer ?
#
loop_
_entity_poly.entity_id
_entity_poly.type
_entity_poly.pdbx_seq_one_letter_code
_entity_poly.pdbx_strand_id
1 'polypeptide(L)' 'MFHLFDQAQWLYEKRTANCPHCGAAHEERRFDCHVCHTDFSCEEIERMDEQRIMNFRRSAIYGLIFFPIFIASLVLFLRN' A
#
# COMPACT_ATOMS: atom_id res chain seq x y z
N MET A 1 14.15 11.00 -22.19
CA MET A 1 13.48 9.90 -21.45
C MET A 1 13.56 10.17 -19.93
N PHE A 2 13.11 11.34 -19.48
CA PHE A 2 13.23 11.81 -18.07
C PHE A 2 12.01 12.62 -17.58
N HIS A 3 10.89 12.64 -18.31
CA HIS A 3 9.69 13.46 -17.99
C HIS A 3 8.53 12.68 -17.34
N LEU A 4 8.72 11.42 -16.94
CA LEU A 4 7.67 10.62 -16.30
C LEU A 4 7.63 10.73 -14.76
N PHE A 5 8.54 11.48 -14.14
CA PHE A 5 8.62 11.59 -12.66
C PHE A 5 8.04 12.87 -12.06
N ASP A 6 7.80 13.93 -12.84
CA ASP A 6 7.29 15.21 -12.32
C ASP A 6 5.82 15.13 -11.87
N GLN A 7 4.99 14.30 -12.52
CA GLN A 7 3.57 14.15 -12.13
C GLN A 7 3.35 13.19 -10.96
N ALA A 8 4.38 12.52 -10.43
CA ALA A 8 4.21 11.68 -9.25
C ALA A 8 4.27 12.49 -7.94
N GLN A 9 4.89 13.67 -7.92
CA GLN A 9 5.09 14.44 -6.70
C GLN A 9 3.77 14.91 -6.05
N TRP A 10 2.73 15.15 -6.87
CA TRP A 10 1.40 15.52 -6.38
C TRP A 10 0.69 14.42 -5.55
N LEU A 11 1.10 13.16 -5.71
CA LEU A 11 0.53 11.98 -5.04
C LEU A 11 1.23 11.77 -3.70
N TYR A 12 2.45 12.29 -3.57
CA TYR A 12 3.21 12.28 -2.32
C TYR A 12 2.85 13.47 -1.43
N GLU A 13 2.34 14.59 -1.97
CA GLU A 13 2.04 15.80 -1.18
C GLU A 13 0.67 15.79 -0.47
N LYS A 14 -0.23 14.86 -0.80
CA LYS A 14 -1.48 14.64 -0.07
C LYS A 14 -1.61 13.18 0.34
N ARG A 15 -0.69 12.69 1.18
CA ARG A 15 -0.97 11.47 1.94
C ARG A 15 -2.03 11.81 2.97
N THR A 16 -3.27 11.48 2.65
CA THR A 16 -4.32 11.31 3.65
C THR A 16 -4.00 10.02 4.38
N ALA A 17 -3.52 10.12 5.61
CA ALA A 17 -3.37 8.97 6.49
C ALA A 17 -4.75 8.67 7.11
N ASN A 18 -5.04 7.39 7.34
CA ASN A 18 -6.25 7.01 8.07
C ASN A 18 -5.90 6.82 9.54
N CYS A 19 -6.69 7.39 10.43
CA CYS A 19 -6.51 7.19 11.86
C CYS A 19 -6.65 5.68 12.18
N PRO A 20 -5.72 5.08 12.94
CA PRO A 20 -5.73 3.65 13.23
C PRO A 20 -6.93 3.21 14.08
N HIS A 21 -7.52 4.12 14.87
CA HIS A 21 -8.62 3.80 15.77
C HIS A 21 -10.00 3.88 15.12
N CYS A 22 -10.25 4.91 14.31
CA CYS A 22 -11.57 5.17 13.73
C CYS A 22 -11.61 5.06 12.20
N GLY A 23 -10.46 4.91 11.53
CA GLY A 23 -10.37 4.84 10.07
C GLY A 23 -10.61 6.16 9.33
N ALA A 24 -10.86 7.26 10.06
CA ALA A 24 -11.09 8.56 9.45
C ALA A 24 -9.83 9.09 8.75
N ALA A 25 -9.99 9.62 7.54
CA ALA A 25 -8.92 10.28 6.83
C ALA A 25 -8.53 11.57 7.56
N HIS A 26 -7.24 11.76 7.79
CA HIS A 26 -6.67 12.98 8.33
C HIS A 26 -5.46 13.39 7.50
N GLU A 27 -5.15 14.68 7.56
CA GLU A 27 -3.98 15.25 6.93
C GLU A 27 -2.76 14.88 7.78
N GLU A 28 -1.74 14.26 7.17
CA GLU A 28 -0.56 13.65 7.83
C GLU A 28 0.19 14.60 8.80
N ARG A 29 -0.04 15.92 8.70
CA ARG A 29 0.52 16.93 9.63
C ARG A 29 -0.22 17.05 10.96
N ARG A 30 -1.38 16.41 11.12
CA ARG A 30 -2.18 16.44 12.35
C ARG A 30 -2.04 15.13 13.11
N PHE A 31 -1.40 15.21 14.27
CA PHE A 31 -1.21 14.12 15.23
C PHE A 31 -2.45 13.80 16.07
N ASP A 32 -3.51 14.61 15.94
CA ASP A 32 -4.80 14.44 16.61
C ASP A 32 -5.87 14.10 15.57
N CYS A 33 -6.54 12.96 15.77
CA CYS A 33 -7.70 12.62 14.96
C CYS A 33 -8.91 13.41 15.45
N HIS A 34 -9.39 14.33 14.62
CA HIS A 34 -10.60 15.12 14.88
C HIS A 34 -11.89 14.32 15.17
N VAL A 35 -11.92 13.01 14.91
CA VAL A 35 -13.09 12.15 15.16
C VAL A 35 -13.02 11.46 16.50
N CYS A 36 -11.87 10.91 16.88
CA CYS A 36 -11.71 10.17 18.14
C CYS A 36 -10.89 10.90 19.20
N HIS A 37 -10.40 12.11 18.90
CA HIS A 37 -9.57 12.96 19.78
C HIS A 37 -8.45 12.18 20.46
N THR A 38 -7.86 11.26 19.70
CA THR A 38 -6.80 10.37 20.17
C THR A 38 -5.53 10.84 19.51
N ASP A 39 -4.52 11.14 20.33
CA ASP A 39 -3.18 11.44 19.86
C ASP A 39 -2.49 10.14 19.45
N PHE A 40 -1.86 10.14 18.28
CA PHE A 40 -1.02 9.03 17.80
C PHE A 40 0.32 9.59 17.32
N SER A 41 1.37 8.81 17.52
CA SER A 41 2.73 9.22 17.17
C SER A 41 3.05 8.91 15.70
N CYS A 42 3.95 9.70 15.09
CA CYS A 42 4.54 9.36 13.79
C CYS A 42 5.16 7.95 13.77
N GLU A 43 5.71 7.51 14.90
CA GLU A 43 6.33 6.20 15.06
C GLU A 43 5.31 5.05 14.92
N GLU A 44 4.06 5.25 15.39
CA GLU A 44 2.98 4.27 15.22
C GLU A 44 2.51 4.18 13.76
N ILE A 45 2.44 5.32 13.05
CA ILE A 45 2.11 5.35 11.63
C ILE A 45 3.20 4.65 10.81
N GLU A 46 4.47 4.94 11.09
CA GLU A 46 5.62 4.35 10.40
C GLU A 46 5.65 2.82 10.58
N ARG A 47 5.43 2.31 11.81
CA ARG A 47 5.34 0.87 12.08
C ARG A 47 4.19 0.20 11.31
N MET A 48 3.05 0.86 11.16
CA MET A 48 1.92 0.33 10.38
C MET A 48 2.23 0.28 8.88
N ASP A 49 2.90 1.29 8.35
CA ASP A 49 3.32 1.33 6.95
C ASP A 49 4.39 0.28 6.66
N GLU A 50 5.36 0.07 7.55
CA GLU A 50 6.33 -1.02 7.44
C GLU A 50 5.63 -2.39 7.37
N GLN A 51 4.63 -2.62 8.22
CA GLN A 51 3.89 -3.88 8.24
C GLN A 51 3.07 -4.08 6.95
N ARG A 52 2.46 -3.02 6.41
CA ARG A 52 1.77 -3.07 5.10
C ARG A 52 2.73 -3.38 3.95
N ILE A 53 3.91 -2.74 3.93
CA ILE A 53 4.93 -2.98 2.90
C ILE A 53 5.41 -4.44 2.94
N MET A 54 5.63 -4.98 4.14
CA MET A 54 6.05 -6.38 4.31
C MET A 54 4.98 -7.37 3.80
N ASN A 55 3.69 -7.11 4.04
CA ASN A 55 2.60 -7.93 3.52
C ASN A 55 2.47 -7.84 1.99
N PHE A 56 2.64 -6.64 1.43
CA PHE A 56 2.62 -6.43 -0.02
C PHE A 56 3.75 -7.21 -0.71
N ARG A 57 4.98 -7.17 -0.16
CA ARG A 57 6.12 -7.96 -0.66
C ARG A 57 5.79 -9.45 -0.72
N ARG A 58 5.15 -9.98 0.32
CA ARG A 58 4.78 -11.39 0.38
C ARG A 58 3.74 -11.77 -0.69
N SER A 59 2.73 -10.92 -0.92
CA SER A 59 1.73 -11.15 -1.96
C SER A 59 2.33 -11.14 -3.37
N ALA A 60 3.22 -10.18 -3.66
CA ALA A 60 3.88 -10.08 -4.96
C ALA A 60 4.72 -11.32 -5.31
N ILE A 61 5.45 -11.88 -4.33
CA ILE A 61 6.25 -13.10 -4.52
C ILE A 61 5.34 -14.28 -4.90
N TYR A 62 4.23 -14.49 -4.20
CA TYR A 62 3.29 -15.56 -4.54
C TYR A 62 2.69 -15.35 -5.94
N GLY A 63 2.30 -14.13 -6.30
CA GLY A 63 1.80 -13.81 -7.65
C GLY A 63 2.79 -14.20 -8.75
N LEU A 64 4.08 -13.88 -8.57
CA LEU A 64 5.13 -14.21 -9.54
C LEU A 64 5.38 -15.72 -9.68
N ILE A 65 5.19 -16.51 -8.62
CA ILE A 65 5.38 -17.97 -8.66
C ILE A 65 4.16 -18.68 -9.26
N PHE A 66 2.94 -18.28 -8.89
CA PHE A 66 1.73 -18.98 -9.32
C PHE A 66 1.30 -18.63 -10.76
N PHE A 67 1.60 -17.43 -11.23
CA PHE A 67 1.27 -17.00 -12.60
C PHE A 67 1.83 -17.90 -13.72
N PRO A 68 3.14 -18.27 -13.73
CA PRO A 68 3.66 -19.16 -14.77
C PRO A 68 3.09 -20.58 -14.66
N ILE A 69 2.79 -21.06 -13.46
CA ILE A 69 2.15 -22.38 -13.26
C ILE A 69 0.75 -22.36 -13.89
N PHE A 70 -0.04 -21.33 -13.61
CA PHE A 70 -1.37 -21.16 -14.20
C PHE A 70 -1.33 -21.12 -15.73
N ILE A 71 -0.41 -20.32 -16.31
CA ILE A 71 -0.24 -20.25 -17.76
C ILE A 71 0.18 -21.60 -18.34
N ALA A 72 1.13 -22.31 -17.71
CA ALA A 72 1.56 -23.62 -18.18
C ALA A 72 0.42 -24.64 -18.17
N SER A 73 -0.36 -24.69 -17.09
CA SER A 73 -1.56 -25.53 -16.99
C SER A 73 -2.59 -25.20 -18.06
N LEU A 74 -2.84 -23.91 -18.32
CA LEU A 74 -3.77 -23.45 -19.36
C LEU A 74 -3.30 -23.86 -20.77
N VAL A 75 -2.01 -23.70 -21.06
CA VAL A 75 -1.42 -24.07 -22.36
C VAL A 75 -1.49 -25.58 -22.59
N LEU A 76 -1.25 -26.40 -21.56
CA LEU A 76 -1.39 -27.86 -21.64
C LEU A 76 -2.83 -28.28 -21.88
N PHE A 77 -3.79 -27.62 -21.24
CA PHE A 77 -5.22 -27.87 -21.42
C PHE A 77 -5.70 -27.54 -22.84
N LEU A 78 -5.28 -26.41 -23.42
CA LEU A 78 -5.69 -25.99 -24.76
C LEU A 78 -5.15 -26.86 -25.90
N ARG A 79 -4.12 -27.67 -25.64
CA ARG A 79 -3.53 -28.57 -26.64
C ARG A 79 -4.22 -29.93 -26.72
N ASN A 80 -5.14 -30.21 -25.80
CA ASN A 80 -5.87 -31.47 -25.67
C ASN A 80 -7.31 -31.28 -26.13
#